data_AF-A0A958LZS9-F1
#
_entry.id   AF-A0A958LZS9-F1
#
_cell.length_a   1.000
_cell.length_b   1.000
_cell.length_c   1.000
_cell.angle_alpha   90.00
_cell.angle_beta   90.00
_cell.angle_gamma   90.00
#
_symmetry.space_group_name_H-M   'P 1'
#
loop_
_entity.id
_entity.type
_entity.pdbx_description
1 polymer ?
#
loop_
_entity_poly.entity_id
_entity_poly.type
_entity_poly.pdbx_seq_one_letter_code
_entity_poly.pdbx_strand_id
1 'polypeptide(L)'
;MKELIKLLNDYKRKDNTIIGIRGAEQKDLREMDRKVITFMNDKEFLYAFLGLFTGLLPLMYIGAKSMQVPLWTEEAYHWKVREWGDNWKSHLFFKLLKNVGNPLMGIIAEHLRKRGIITIYWVANCKDDFERAIKYGAGGIMTDNPAELHEYLESLKKEEGDKLVSGVSGSRKGLKKD
;
A
#
# COMPACT_ATOMS: atom_id res chain seq x y z
N MET A 1 6.17 0.51 -26.40
CA MET A 1 6.97 -0.11 -25.33
C MET A 1 8.45 0.24 -25.36
N LYS A 2 9.18 0.05 -26.47
CA LYS A 2 10.63 0.39 -26.55
C LYS A 2 10.92 1.87 -26.27
N GLU A 3 10.10 2.77 -26.81
CA GLU A 3 10.22 4.22 -26.57
C GLU A 3 9.99 4.59 -25.10
N LEU A 4 9.01 3.98 -24.44
CA LEU A 4 8.77 4.16 -23.00
C LEU A 4 10.00 3.75 -22.18
N ILE A 5 10.59 2.58 -22.48
CA ILE A 5 11.81 2.12 -21.79
C ILE A 5 12.98 3.08 -22.05
N LYS A 6 13.10 3.60 -23.28
CA LYS A 6 14.09 4.62 -23.63
C LYS A 6 13.90 5.88 -22.78
N LEU A 7 12.68 6.43 -22.68
CA LEU A 7 12.38 7.58 -21.83
C LEU A 7 12.75 7.31 -20.36
N LEU A 8 12.41 6.14 -19.83
CA LEU A 8 12.76 5.78 -18.45
C LEU A 8 14.27 5.73 -18.21
N ASN A 9 15.04 5.31 -19.20
CA ASN A 9 16.51 5.34 -19.16
C ASN A 9 17.03 6.77 -19.24
N ASP A 10 16.60 7.53 -20.25
CA ASP A 10 17.10 8.88 -20.55
C ASP A 10 16.89 9.82 -19.35
N TYR A 11 15.76 9.69 -18.64
CA TYR A 11 15.44 10.48 -17.47
C TYR A 11 15.83 9.84 -16.13
N LYS A 12 16.44 8.64 -16.13
CA LYS A 12 16.82 7.88 -14.91
C LYS A 12 15.65 7.67 -13.94
N ARG A 13 14.48 7.29 -14.48
CA ARG A 13 13.19 7.20 -13.75
C ARG A 13 12.72 5.77 -13.45
N LYS A 14 13.53 4.75 -13.73
CA LYS A 14 13.12 3.34 -13.60
C LYS A 14 12.73 2.94 -12.19
N ASP A 15 13.43 3.45 -11.19
CA ASP A 15 13.26 3.02 -9.79
C ASP A 15 12.15 3.78 -9.05
N ASN A 16 11.55 4.81 -9.67
CA ASN A 16 10.54 5.66 -9.04
C ASN A 16 9.27 5.86 -9.88
N THR A 17 9.16 5.19 -11.03
CA THR A 17 7.99 5.29 -11.92
C THR A 17 7.24 3.97 -11.98
N ILE A 18 5.98 4.00 -11.57
CA ILE A 18 5.06 2.86 -11.66
C ILE A 18 4.31 2.93 -12.99
N ILE A 19 4.38 1.88 -13.79
CA ILE A 19 3.86 1.89 -15.16
C ILE A 19 2.42 1.37 -15.24
N GLY A 20 1.61 2.27 -15.78
CA GLY A 20 0.21 2.29 -16.18
C GLY A 20 -0.43 1.19 -17.04
N ILE A 21 0.12 -0.02 -17.20
CA ILE A 21 -0.37 -0.94 -18.27
C ILE A 21 -1.13 -2.16 -17.74
N ARG A 22 -2.40 -2.28 -18.12
CA ARG A 22 -3.25 -3.46 -17.90
C ARG A 22 -3.42 -4.22 -19.23
N GLY A 23 -3.01 -5.49 -19.28
CA GLY A 23 -3.20 -6.34 -20.47
C GLY A 23 -1.98 -7.21 -20.82
N ALA A 24 -2.00 -7.81 -22.01
CA ALA A 24 -0.92 -8.67 -22.50
C ALA A 24 0.42 -7.92 -22.61
N GLU A 25 0.38 -6.64 -22.97
CA GLU A 25 1.54 -5.75 -23.12
C GLU A 25 2.36 -5.58 -21.82
N GLN A 26 1.74 -5.81 -20.66
CA GLN A 26 2.44 -5.79 -19.38
C GLN A 26 3.48 -6.91 -19.29
N LYS A 27 3.17 -8.09 -19.86
CA LYS A 27 4.11 -9.21 -19.90
C LYS A 27 5.30 -8.85 -20.77
N ASP A 28 5.05 -8.33 -21.97
CA ASP A 28 6.09 -7.91 -22.92
C ASP A 28 7.01 -6.85 -22.30
N LEU A 29 6.44 -5.89 -21.54
CA LEU A 29 7.20 -4.88 -20.81
C LEU A 29 8.18 -5.48 -19.80
N ARG A 30 7.70 -6.44 -18.99
CA ARG A 30 8.52 -7.11 -17.97
C ARG A 30 9.57 -8.03 -18.59
N GLU A 31 9.29 -8.61 -19.75
CA GLU A 31 10.26 -9.39 -20.52
C GLU A 31 11.36 -8.50 -21.11
N MET A 32 10.98 -7.32 -21.63
CA MET A 32 11.95 -6.33 -22.13
C MET A 32 12.83 -5.76 -21.03
N ASP A 33 12.28 -5.46 -19.85
CA ASP A 33 13.05 -4.98 -18.71
C ASP A 33 12.40 -5.37 -17.38
N ARG A 34 13.02 -6.31 -16.65
CA ARG A 34 12.52 -6.78 -15.35
C ARG A 34 12.63 -5.75 -14.22
N LYS A 35 13.37 -4.65 -14.42
CA LYS A 35 13.52 -3.59 -13.40
C LYS A 35 12.35 -2.61 -13.38
N VAL A 36 11.53 -2.57 -14.43
CA VAL A 36 10.40 -1.64 -14.48
C VAL A 36 9.36 -1.98 -13.42
N ILE A 37 8.93 -0.96 -12.67
CA ILE A 37 7.91 -1.13 -11.65
C ILE A 37 6.55 -1.16 -12.35
N THR A 38 5.89 -2.31 -12.34
CA THR A 38 4.55 -2.49 -12.91
C THR A 38 3.58 -2.90 -11.82
N PHE A 39 2.32 -2.50 -11.98
CA PHE A 39 1.29 -2.89 -11.03
C PHE A 39 0.86 -4.34 -11.20
N MET A 40 0.26 -4.85 -10.13
CA MET A 40 -0.33 -6.17 -10.08
C MET A 40 -1.53 -6.25 -11.02
N ASN A 41 -1.54 -7.25 -11.89
CA ASN A 41 -2.73 -7.56 -12.68
C ASN A 41 -3.70 -8.43 -11.86
N ASP A 42 -4.93 -8.59 -12.38
CA ASP A 42 -6.00 -9.27 -11.65
C ASP A 42 -5.69 -10.75 -11.37
N LYS A 43 -4.91 -11.41 -12.24
CA LYS A 43 -4.48 -12.81 -12.03
C LYS A 43 -3.47 -12.90 -10.89
N GLU A 44 -2.46 -12.04 -10.88
CA GLU A 44 -1.47 -11.97 -9.80
C GLU A 44 -2.14 -11.62 -8.46
N PHE A 45 -3.13 -10.72 -8.48
CA PHE A 45 -3.91 -10.36 -7.31
C PHE A 45 -4.74 -11.55 -6.79
N LEU A 46 -5.45 -12.25 -7.68
CA LEU A 46 -6.19 -13.46 -7.33
C LEU A 46 -5.27 -14.55 -6.78
N TYR A 47 -4.11 -14.76 -7.40
CA TYR A 47 -3.11 -15.71 -6.91
C TYR A 47 -2.55 -15.32 -5.55
N ALA A 48 -2.30 -14.03 -5.30
CA ALA A 48 -1.88 -13.55 -3.98
C ALA A 48 -2.97 -13.83 -2.93
N PHE A 49 -4.23 -13.60 -3.29
CA PHE A 49 -5.37 -13.86 -2.42
C PHE A 49 -5.53 -15.36 -2.11
N LEU A 50 -5.53 -16.24 -3.12
CA LEU A 50 -5.60 -17.69 -2.93
C LEU A 50 -4.38 -18.24 -2.18
N GLY A 51 -3.19 -17.70 -2.47
CA GLY A 51 -1.95 -18.01 -1.77
C GLY A 51 -2.02 -17.69 -0.28
N LEU A 52 -2.74 -16.63 0.11
CA LEU A 52 -2.95 -16.31 1.51
C LEU A 52 -3.75 -17.40 2.23
N PHE A 53 -4.89 -17.84 1.66
CA PHE A 53 -5.74 -18.85 2.29
C PHE A 53 -5.14 -20.25 2.31
N THR A 54 -4.30 -20.56 1.33
CA THR A 54 -3.59 -21.85 1.25
C THR A 54 -2.26 -21.85 2.00
N GLY A 55 -1.79 -20.69 2.48
CA GLY A 55 -0.46 -20.54 3.07
C GLY A 55 0.70 -20.59 2.06
N LEU A 56 0.41 -20.68 0.75
CA LEU A 56 1.40 -20.78 -0.32
C LEU A 56 1.93 -19.43 -0.80
N LEU A 57 1.40 -18.30 -0.30
CA LEU A 57 1.82 -16.96 -0.70
C LEU A 57 3.34 -16.72 -0.68
N PRO A 58 4.12 -17.24 0.30
CA PRO A 58 5.57 -17.11 0.30
C PRO A 58 6.27 -17.86 -0.84
N LEU A 59 5.67 -18.93 -1.34
CA LEU A 59 6.25 -19.81 -2.37
C LEU A 59 5.87 -19.38 -3.80
N MET A 60 4.83 -18.57 -3.95
CA MET A 60 4.33 -18.15 -5.27
C MET A 60 5.16 -17.02 -5.86
N TYR A 61 5.55 -17.17 -7.13
CA TYR A 61 6.16 -16.10 -7.90
C TYR A 61 5.12 -15.02 -8.27
N ILE A 62 5.45 -13.77 -7.97
CA ILE A 62 4.67 -12.58 -8.32
C ILE A 62 5.63 -11.67 -9.09
N GLY A 63 5.32 -11.39 -10.35
CA GLY A 63 6.17 -10.56 -11.21
C GLY A 63 5.95 -9.06 -10.97
N ALA A 64 4.79 -8.68 -10.43
CA ALA A 64 4.48 -7.29 -10.09
C ALA A 64 5.44 -6.73 -9.05
N LYS A 65 5.73 -5.44 -9.18
CA LYS A 65 6.57 -4.68 -8.24
C LYS A 65 5.77 -3.64 -7.47
N SER A 66 4.51 -3.43 -7.83
CA SER A 66 3.57 -2.61 -7.08
C SER A 66 2.20 -3.28 -6.99
N MET A 67 1.57 -3.22 -5.82
CA MET A 67 0.15 -3.52 -5.63
C MET A 67 -0.55 -2.22 -5.25
N GLN A 68 -1.63 -1.88 -5.98
CA GLN A 68 -2.45 -0.72 -5.68
C GLN A 68 -3.86 -1.21 -5.37
N VAL A 69 -4.36 -0.95 -4.17
CA VAL A 69 -5.67 -1.46 -3.71
C VAL A 69 -6.51 -0.36 -3.10
N PRO A 70 -7.84 -0.44 -3.25
CA PRO A 70 -8.72 0.48 -2.58
C PRO A 70 -8.64 0.29 -1.06
N LEU A 71 -8.53 1.37 -0.30
CA LEU A 71 -8.85 1.40 1.12
C LEU A 71 -10.34 1.62 1.25
N TRP A 72 -11.05 0.69 1.88
CA TRP A 72 -12.48 0.85 2.10
C TRP A 72 -12.71 1.78 3.29
N THR A 73 -12.82 3.08 3.00
CA THR A 73 -13.08 4.17 3.95
C THR A 73 -14.58 4.35 4.21
N GLU A 74 -14.95 5.23 5.15
CA GLU A 74 -16.36 5.56 5.37
C GLU A 74 -16.97 6.30 4.17
N GLU A 75 -16.20 7.19 3.53
CA GLU A 75 -16.60 7.87 2.30
C GLU A 75 -16.85 6.88 1.17
N ALA A 76 -15.93 5.94 0.96
CA ALA A 76 -16.07 4.90 -0.06
C ALA A 76 -17.30 4.01 0.21
N TYR A 77 -17.57 3.68 1.47
CA TYR A 77 -18.76 2.93 1.88
C TYR A 77 -20.05 3.69 1.52
N HIS A 78 -20.19 4.96 1.90
CA HIS A 78 -21.38 5.74 1.61
C HIS A 78 -21.58 5.96 0.10
N TRP A 79 -20.50 6.25 -0.61
CA TRP A 79 -20.54 6.40 -2.07
C TRP A 79 -21.01 5.11 -2.76
N LYS A 80 -20.44 3.97 -2.39
CA LYS A 80 -20.79 2.68 -3.01
C LYS A 80 -22.17 2.17 -2.65
N VAL A 81 -22.63 2.37 -1.42
CA VAL A 81 -24.02 2.05 -1.05
C VAL A 81 -25.00 2.90 -1.87
N ARG A 82 -24.72 4.19 -2.07
CA ARG A 82 -25.56 5.05 -2.91
C ARG A 82 -25.57 4.59 -4.37
N GLU A 83 -24.42 4.19 -4.90
CA GLU A 83 -24.28 3.72 -6.28
C GLU A 83 -24.96 2.36 -6.51
N TRP A 84 -24.83 1.42 -5.57
CA TRP A 84 -25.34 0.04 -5.69
C TRP A 84 -26.77 -0.13 -5.13
N GLY A 85 -27.33 0.94 -4.58
CA GLY A 85 -28.65 0.98 -3.95
C GLY A 85 -28.58 0.79 -2.44
N ASP A 86 -29.30 1.66 -1.73
CA ASP A 86 -29.46 1.64 -0.29
C ASP A 86 -30.38 0.48 0.12
N ASN A 87 -29.76 -0.67 0.34
CA ASN A 87 -30.40 -1.87 0.85
C ASN A 87 -29.48 -2.58 1.84
N TRP A 88 -30.07 -3.43 2.68
CA TRP A 88 -29.33 -4.12 3.74
C TRP A 88 -28.18 -4.99 3.22
N LYS A 89 -28.29 -5.56 2.01
CA LYS A 89 -27.25 -6.40 1.39
C LYS A 89 -26.04 -5.54 1.00
N SER A 90 -26.27 -4.38 0.38
CA SER A 90 -25.21 -3.41 0.05
C SER A 90 -24.49 -2.96 1.33
N HIS A 91 -25.25 -2.57 2.35
CA HIS A 91 -24.69 -2.18 3.64
C HIS A 91 -23.84 -3.28 4.28
N LEU A 92 -24.34 -4.53 4.29
CA LEU A 92 -23.60 -5.67 4.82
C LEU A 92 -22.31 -5.91 4.02
N PHE A 93 -22.40 -5.94 2.69
CA PHE A 93 -21.27 -6.19 1.80
C PHE A 93 -20.14 -5.17 1.98
N PHE A 94 -20.46 -3.86 1.93
CA PHE A 94 -19.43 -2.83 2.06
C PHE A 94 -18.92 -2.69 3.51
N LYS A 95 -19.73 -2.97 4.54
CA LYS A 95 -19.23 -3.08 5.92
C LYS A 95 -18.27 -4.26 6.08
N LEU A 96 -18.52 -5.40 5.42
CA LEU A 96 -17.60 -6.55 5.42
C LEU A 96 -16.29 -6.20 4.70
N LEU A 97 -16.34 -5.53 3.55
CA LEU A 97 -15.14 -5.06 2.86
C LEU A 97 -14.32 -4.09 3.74
N LYS A 98 -14.99 -3.16 4.43
CA LYS A 98 -14.33 -2.22 5.35
C LYS A 98 -13.70 -2.91 6.57
N ASN A 99 -14.44 -3.78 7.25
CA ASN A 99 -14.04 -4.32 8.55
C ASN A 99 -13.23 -5.62 8.46
N VAL A 100 -13.42 -6.40 7.39
CA VAL A 100 -12.73 -7.68 7.16
C VAL A 100 -11.79 -7.59 5.96
N GLY A 101 -12.26 -6.98 4.87
CA GLY A 101 -11.47 -6.82 3.65
C GLY A 101 -10.19 -6.01 3.86
N ASN A 102 -10.26 -4.85 4.53
CA ASN A 102 -9.08 -4.02 4.79
C ASN A 102 -7.99 -4.77 5.61
N PRO A 103 -8.28 -5.41 6.76
CA PRO A 103 -7.28 -6.23 7.46
C PRO A 103 -6.68 -7.34 6.61
N LEU A 104 -7.47 -8.04 5.80
CA LEU A 104 -6.98 -9.08 4.90
C LEU A 104 -5.99 -8.50 3.87
N MET A 105 -6.32 -7.34 3.28
CA MET A 105 -5.40 -6.62 2.41
C MET A 105 -4.12 -6.22 3.14
N GLY A 106 -4.21 -5.86 4.42
CA GLY A 106 -3.03 -5.59 5.26
C GLY A 106 -2.10 -6.80 5.40
N ILE A 107 -2.63 -8.01 5.57
CA ILE A 107 -1.81 -9.23 5.67
C ILE A 107 -1.12 -9.53 4.33
N ILE A 108 -1.83 -9.36 3.22
CA ILE A 108 -1.25 -9.51 1.87
C ILE A 108 -0.17 -8.46 1.66
N ALA A 109 -0.48 -7.20 1.97
CA ALA A 109 0.44 -6.08 1.82
C ALA A 109 1.73 -6.31 2.61
N GLU A 110 1.65 -6.81 3.84
CA GLU A 110 2.82 -7.13 4.64
C GLU A 110 3.71 -8.21 4.01
N HIS A 111 3.09 -9.27 3.47
CA HIS A 111 3.84 -10.31 2.75
C HIS A 111 4.51 -9.77 1.49
N LEU A 112 3.80 -8.96 0.70
CA LEU A 112 4.33 -8.36 -0.51
C LEU A 112 5.47 -7.38 -0.20
N ARG A 113 5.31 -6.57 0.86
CA ARG A 113 6.32 -5.62 1.32
C ARG A 113 7.63 -6.31 1.70
N LYS A 114 7.57 -7.42 2.43
CA LYS A 114 8.75 -8.25 2.77
C LYS A 114 9.48 -8.80 1.54
N ARG A 115 8.81 -8.88 0.38
CA ARG A 115 9.37 -9.32 -0.90
C ARG A 115 9.88 -8.14 -1.76
N GLY A 116 9.84 -6.91 -1.23
CA GLY A 116 10.21 -5.70 -1.96
C GLY A 116 9.17 -5.26 -2.99
N ILE A 117 7.91 -5.65 -2.83
CA ILE A 117 6.79 -5.20 -3.67
C ILE A 117 6.11 -4.02 -2.95
N ILE A 118 6.00 -2.89 -3.64
CA ILE A 118 5.46 -1.65 -3.08
C ILE A 118 3.93 -1.75 -2.98
N THR A 119 3.35 -1.43 -1.82
CA THR A 119 1.91 -1.49 -1.57
C THR A 119 1.37 -0.07 -1.43
N ILE A 120 0.39 0.30 -2.26
CA ILE A 120 -0.22 1.63 -2.26
C ILE A 120 -1.72 1.49 -2.00
N TYR A 121 -2.22 2.22 -1.01
CA TYR A 121 -3.64 2.31 -0.71
C TYR A 121 -4.24 3.60 -1.27
N TRP A 122 -5.44 3.50 -1.86
CA TRP A 122 -6.16 4.63 -2.47
C TRP A 122 -7.67 4.50 -2.22
N VAL A 123 -8.51 5.52 -2.17
CA VAL A 123 -8.19 6.90 -1.84
C VAL A 123 -8.38 7.06 -0.33
N ALA A 124 -7.34 7.49 0.37
CA ALA A 124 -7.43 7.87 1.78
C ALA A 124 -7.48 9.38 1.85
N ASN A 125 -8.47 9.99 2.50
CA ASN A 125 -8.66 11.45 2.43
C ASN A 125 -8.60 12.18 3.77
N CYS A 126 -8.54 11.45 4.89
CA CYS A 126 -8.47 12.03 6.23
C CYS A 126 -7.45 11.29 7.11
N LYS A 127 -7.12 11.87 8.27
CA LYS A 127 -6.14 11.31 9.22
C LYS A 127 -6.44 9.86 9.64
N ASP A 128 -7.71 9.54 9.89
CA ASP A 128 -8.12 8.18 10.26
C ASP A 128 -7.83 7.16 9.15
N ASP A 129 -7.97 7.57 7.89
CA ASP A 129 -7.65 6.72 6.74
C ASP A 129 -6.14 6.59 6.56
N PHE A 130 -5.38 7.67 6.80
CA PHE A 130 -3.91 7.63 6.76
C PHE A 130 -3.36 6.68 7.82
N GLU A 131 -3.81 6.80 9.07
CA GLU A 131 -3.40 5.92 10.17
C GLU A 131 -3.72 4.46 9.83
N ARG A 132 -4.91 4.22 9.28
CA ARG A 132 -5.34 2.88 8.87
C ARG A 132 -4.49 2.31 7.74
N ALA A 133 -4.18 3.10 6.71
CA ALA A 133 -3.31 2.67 5.62
C ALA A 133 -1.92 2.30 6.14
N ILE A 134 -1.33 3.14 7.00
CA ILE A 134 -0.03 2.86 7.63
C ILE A 134 -0.08 1.59 8.47
N LYS A 135 -1.13 1.43 9.30
CA LYS A 135 -1.36 0.24 10.12
C LYS A 135 -1.44 -1.05 9.30
N TYR A 136 -2.00 -0.98 8.08
CA TYR A 136 -2.06 -2.10 7.15
C TYR A 136 -0.83 -2.24 6.25
N GLY A 137 0.29 -1.59 6.61
CA GLY A 137 1.57 -1.77 5.93
C GLY A 137 1.65 -1.09 4.57
N ALA A 138 0.99 0.06 4.40
CA ALA A 138 1.14 0.88 3.21
C ALA A 138 2.61 1.30 3.01
N GLY A 139 3.15 1.04 1.82
CA GLY A 139 4.38 1.66 1.33
C GLY A 139 4.14 3.02 0.66
N GLY A 140 2.88 3.33 0.31
CA GLY A 140 2.45 4.63 -0.18
C GLY A 140 0.94 4.84 0.02
N ILE A 141 0.52 6.10 0.04
CA ILE A 141 -0.88 6.51 0.17
C ILE A 141 -1.21 7.44 -0.98
N MET A 142 -2.30 7.16 -1.68
CA MET A 142 -2.86 8.06 -2.70
C MET A 142 -4.08 8.76 -2.08
N THR A 143 -4.10 10.08 -2.20
CA THR A 143 -5.07 10.97 -1.55
C THR A 143 -5.42 12.15 -2.44
N ASP A 144 -6.65 12.64 -2.34
CA ASP A 144 -7.06 13.91 -2.94
C ASP A 144 -6.66 15.11 -2.07
N ASN A 145 -6.22 14.88 -0.82
CA ASN A 145 -5.76 15.91 0.11
C ASN A 145 -4.25 15.76 0.48
N PRO A 146 -3.33 16.06 -0.46
CA PRO A 146 -1.90 15.86 -0.24
C PRO A 146 -1.31 16.77 0.85
N ALA A 147 -1.90 17.94 1.09
CA ALA A 147 -1.45 18.86 2.13
C ALA A 147 -1.69 18.26 3.53
N GLU A 148 -2.88 17.72 3.79
CA GLU A 148 -3.20 17.11 5.08
C GLU A 148 -2.37 15.83 5.32
N LEU A 149 -2.14 15.02 4.29
CA LEU A 149 -1.24 13.87 4.39
C LEU A 149 0.19 14.30 4.73
N HIS A 150 0.69 15.38 4.11
CA HIS A 150 2.02 15.89 4.42
C HIS A 150 2.14 16.34 5.87
N GLU A 151 1.19 17.14 6.36
CA GLU A 151 1.16 17.59 7.76
C GLU A 151 1.11 16.41 8.75
N TYR A 152 0.31 15.40 8.44
CA TYR A 152 0.20 14.18 9.25
C TYR A 152 1.51 13.39 9.29
N LEU A 153 2.21 13.24 8.16
CA LEU A 153 3.50 12.54 8.12
C LEU A 153 4.59 13.32 8.87
N GLU A 154 4.59 14.66 8.80
CA GLU A 154 5.52 15.50 9.57
C GLU A 154 5.25 15.44 11.08
N SER A 155 3.98 15.37 11.51
CA SER A 155 3.66 15.20 12.94
C SER A 155 4.17 13.86 13.48
N LEU A 156 4.05 12.77 12.70
CA LEU A 156 4.58 11.46 13.09
C LEU A 156 6.11 11.48 13.27
N LYS A 157 6.85 12.11 12.35
CA LYS A 157 8.31 12.23 12.46
C LYS A 157 8.72 12.99 13.72
N LYS A 158 8.00 14.07 14.05
CA LYS A 158 8.25 14.86 15.26
C LYS A 158 8.03 14.03 16.52
N GLU A 159 6.93 13.28 16.59
CA GLU A 159 6.64 12.39 17.71
C GLU A 159 7.67 11.27 17.87
N GLU A 160 8.14 10.67 16.79
CA GLU A 160 9.22 9.66 16.83
C GLU A 160 10.53 10.27 17.32
N GLY A 161 10.87 11.49 16.86
CA GLY A 161 12.02 12.25 17.34
C GLY A 161 11.95 12.53 18.85
N ASP A 162 10.79 12.97 19.35
CA ASP A 162 10.58 13.28 20.76
C ASP A 162 10.64 12.02 21.65
N LYS A 163 10.14 10.87 21.16
CA LYS A 163 10.28 9.56 21.84
C LYS A 163 11.73 9.09 21.94
N LEU A 164 12.54 9.31 20.90
CA LEU A 164 13.97 8.99 20.92
C LEU A 164 14.73 9.90 21.91
N VAL A 165 14.42 11.19 21.96
CA VAL A 165 15.05 12.14 22.90
C VAL A 165 14.67 11.83 24.36
N SER A 166 13.40 11.52 24.63
CA SER A 166 12.93 11.20 25.99
C SER A 166 13.44 9.84 26.49
N GLY A 167 13.54 8.83 25.63
CA GLY A 167 14.11 7.52 25.96
C GLY A 167 15.61 7.54 26.30
N VAL A 168 16.37 8.49 25.75
CA VAL A 168 17.80 8.67 26.07
C VAL A 168 18.01 9.33 27.44
N SER A 169 17.03 10.06 27.96
CA SER A 169 17.14 10.76 29.26
C SER A 169 17.04 9.83 30.49
N GLY A 170 16.53 8.60 30.32
CA GLY A 170 16.31 7.63 31.40
C GLY A 170 17.52 6.77 31.79
N SER A 171 18.61 6.76 31.01
CA SER A 171 19.71 5.77 31.18
C SER A 171 20.98 6.30 31.85
N ARG A 172 20.97 7.49 32.49
CA ARG A 172 22.12 8.06 33.22
C ARG A 172 21.86 8.28 34.72
N LYS A 173 21.32 7.28 35.43
CA LYS A 173 21.36 7.23 36.90
C LYS A 173 21.81 5.85 37.36
N GLY A 174 23.12 5.65 37.52
CA GLY A 174 23.63 4.38 38.01
C GLY A 174 25.14 4.20 37.92
N LEU A 175 25.94 5.19 38.30
CA LEU A 175 27.34 4.96 38.68
C LEU A 175 27.63 5.79 39.92
N LYS A 176 27.23 5.29 41.09
CA LYS A 176 27.87 5.66 42.36
C LYS A 176 29.26 5.02 42.33
N LYS A 177 30.29 5.85 42.42
CA LYS A 177 31.66 5.41 42.71
C LYS A 177 31.73 5.05 44.19
N ASP A 178 32.15 3.84 44.46
CA ASP A 178 32.75 3.45 45.74
C ASP A 178 34.13 4.09 45.89
#